data_AF-A0A7N2LWR6-F1
#
_entry.id   AF-A0A7N2LWR6-F1
#
_cell.length_a   1.000
_cell.length_b   1.000
_cell.length_c   1.000
_cell.angle_alpha   90.00
_cell.angle_beta   90.00
_cell.angle_gamma   90.00
#
_symmetry.space_group_name_H-M   'P 1'
#
loop_
_entity.id
_entity.type
_entity.pdbx_description
1 polymer ?
#
loop_
_entity_poly.entity_id
_entity_poly.type
_entity_poly.pdbx_seq_one_letter_code
_entity_poly.pdbx_strand_id
1 'polypeptide(L)'
;MEKKKQGEELLQTLGDFTSKENWDRFFSIRGSDDSFEWYAEWAELRGPLLSHLQQQQHQPNIQILVPACGNSRLSEHLYDDAAFKAITNIDFSKVVISDMLRRNVRQRPEMRWRVMDITTMQFMDETFDAVVDKGGLDALMEPQLGPKLGIQYLSEVMRILKSGGKFICLTLAESHVLGLLFSKLRFGWKMTIEAIPQTQKPSSKPSLQTFMVVAEKEMSSTLYEITALFNNDSIDCNGVQACGINEALENENQIRRGYFNGSHILYSLEDLQLGAKGDLTKLCQGRRFQLTLGGQGGSLFSYRAILLDARQHSGSFMYHCGVFIVPKTRAREWLFSSEEGQWMVVESSKAARLIMVLLDTCHNNASMDDIQKDLSPLVEQLAPGKEDNGAQIPFMMASDGIKQRNIIHQFWEDPLLIEKRSGTCSLVVAPLALWDPNGGLDFGTEVSVIDGFSSEDDLKALQNG
;
A
#
# COMPACT_ATOMS: atom_id res chain seq x y z
N MET A 1 19.16 8.07 49.60
CA MET A 1 17.83 7.42 49.74
C MET A 1 16.82 8.07 48.79
N GLU A 2 16.77 9.41 48.73
CA GLU A 2 15.87 10.19 47.87
C GLU A 2 16.06 9.98 46.35
N LYS A 3 17.29 10.03 45.83
CA LYS A 3 17.58 9.70 44.41
C LYS A 3 17.21 8.27 44.01
N LYS A 4 17.30 7.31 44.93
CA LYS A 4 16.94 5.91 44.67
C LYS A 4 15.42 5.74 44.60
N LYS A 5 14.69 6.41 45.50
CA LYS A 5 13.23 6.47 45.49
C LYS A 5 12.69 7.18 44.24
N GLN A 6 13.32 8.28 43.82
CA GLN A 6 12.96 9.00 42.59
C GLN A 6 13.20 8.12 41.33
N GLY A 7 14.29 7.34 41.31
CA GLY A 7 14.55 6.37 40.24
C GLY A 7 13.51 5.23 40.17
N GLU A 8 13.09 4.70 41.32
CA GLU A 8 12.03 3.69 41.40
C GLU A 8 10.66 4.25 40.95
N GLU A 9 10.34 5.49 41.32
CA GLU A 9 9.12 6.18 40.88
C GLU A 9 9.13 6.50 39.38
N LEU A 10 10.28 6.85 38.79
CA LEU A 10 10.42 7.04 37.34
C LEU A 10 10.18 5.73 36.58
N LEU A 11 10.74 4.61 37.04
CA LEU A 11 10.53 3.31 36.39
C LEU A 11 9.06 2.88 36.37
N GLN A 12 8.29 3.23 37.41
CA GLN A 12 6.85 2.93 37.47
C GLN A 12 6.03 3.67 36.41
N THR A 13 6.54 4.79 35.88
CA THR A 13 5.86 5.52 34.80
C THR A 13 6.10 4.92 33.42
N LEU A 14 7.07 4.02 33.25
CA LEU A 14 7.44 3.44 31.95
C LEU A 14 6.71 2.11 31.68
N GLY A 15 5.52 1.94 32.24
CA GLY A 15 4.73 0.70 32.12
C GLY A 15 3.81 0.65 30.89
N ASP A 16 3.42 1.82 30.37
CA ASP A 16 2.64 1.99 29.15
C ASP A 16 3.07 3.31 28.51
N PHE A 17 3.80 3.21 27.40
CA PHE A 17 4.35 4.33 26.65
C PHE A 17 3.29 5.08 25.83
N THR A 18 2.06 4.59 25.76
CA THR A 18 0.94 5.26 25.09
C THR A 18 0.08 6.09 26.05
N SER A 19 0.28 5.94 27.38
CA SER A 19 -0.45 6.71 28.38
C SER A 19 0.14 8.11 28.54
N LYS A 20 -0.69 9.12 28.25
CA LYS A 20 -0.34 10.53 28.50
C LYS A 20 -0.10 10.80 29.99
N GLU A 21 -0.90 10.22 30.88
CA GLU A 21 -0.79 10.41 32.33
C GLU A 21 0.56 9.89 32.86
N ASN A 22 1.03 8.76 32.34
CA ASN A 22 2.33 8.20 32.64
C ASN A 22 3.46 9.17 32.26
N TRP A 23 3.42 9.72 31.05
CA TRP A 23 4.41 10.69 30.58
C TRP A 23 4.34 12.02 31.32
N ASP A 24 3.15 12.57 31.56
CA ASP A 24 2.97 13.79 32.37
C ASP A 24 3.59 13.59 33.77
N ARG A 25 3.42 12.41 34.37
CA ARG A 25 4.07 12.05 35.64
C ARG A 25 5.58 11.91 35.50
N PHE A 26 6.08 11.22 34.47
CA PHE A 26 7.51 11.06 34.20
C PHE A 26 8.20 12.43 34.11
N PHE A 27 7.68 13.34 33.29
CA PHE A 27 8.25 14.68 33.10
C PHE A 27 8.14 15.53 34.36
N SER A 28 7.05 15.39 35.13
CA SER A 28 6.90 16.09 36.42
C SER A 28 7.95 15.64 37.46
N ILE A 29 8.26 14.34 37.53
CA ILE A 29 9.24 13.79 38.48
C ILE A 29 10.67 14.16 38.07
N ARG A 30 10.95 14.17 36.76
CA ARG A 30 12.30 14.45 36.23
C ARG A 30 12.67 15.93 36.27
N GLY A 31 11.70 16.81 35.98
CA GLY A 31 11.90 18.27 35.95
C GLY A 31 12.58 18.78 34.68
N SER A 32 12.77 20.10 34.60
CA SER A 32 13.21 20.81 33.39
C SER A 32 14.71 20.72 33.06
N ASP A 33 15.53 20.41 34.07
CA ASP A 33 16.99 20.53 33.99
C ASP A 33 17.70 19.21 33.64
N ASP A 34 16.96 18.10 33.59
CA ASP A 34 17.48 16.75 33.28
C ASP A 34 16.84 16.22 31.99
N SER A 35 17.50 16.47 30.85
CA SER A 35 17.06 15.96 29.53
C SER A 35 17.20 14.44 29.45
N PHE A 36 16.24 13.79 28.79
CA PHE A 36 16.28 12.35 28.54
C PHE A 36 16.40 12.07 27.05
N GLU A 37 17.37 11.25 26.67
CA GLU A 37 17.62 10.88 25.28
C GLU A 37 17.35 9.39 25.06
N TRP A 38 16.47 9.12 24.08
CA TRP A 38 16.28 7.78 23.55
C TRP A 38 17.25 7.52 22.39
N TYR A 39 17.72 6.27 22.35
CA TYR A 39 18.55 5.67 21.30
C TYR A 39 19.98 6.16 21.19
N ALA A 40 20.20 7.31 20.58
CA ALA A 40 21.53 7.81 20.25
C ALA A 40 21.67 9.29 20.62
N GLU A 41 22.89 9.66 20.99
CA GLU A 41 23.22 11.04 21.38
C GLU A 41 23.48 11.90 20.13
N TRP A 42 23.40 13.22 20.29
CA TRP A 42 23.63 14.15 19.18
C TRP A 42 24.98 13.95 18.49
N ALA A 43 26.03 13.61 19.25
CA ALA A 43 27.37 13.39 18.70
C ALA A 43 27.40 12.25 17.67
N GLU A 44 26.56 11.24 17.84
CA GLU A 44 26.44 10.07 16.96
C GLU A 44 25.48 10.35 15.80
N LEU A 45 24.40 11.08 16.09
CA LEU A 45 23.34 11.40 15.13
C LEU A 45 23.71 12.52 14.15
N ARG A 46 24.54 13.48 14.55
CA ARG A 46 24.78 14.70 13.78
C ARG A 46 25.20 14.42 12.34
N GLY A 47 26.22 13.60 12.12
CA GLY A 47 26.72 13.32 10.76
C GLY A 47 25.66 12.66 9.88
N PRO A 48 25.16 11.48 10.27
CA PRO A 48 24.13 10.75 9.52
C PRO A 48 22.87 11.59 9.26
N LEU A 49 22.29 12.21 10.31
CA LEU A 49 21.06 12.99 10.19
C LEU A 49 21.23 14.21 9.26
N LEU A 50 22.35 14.93 9.39
CA LEU A 50 22.61 16.08 8.53
C LEU A 50 22.84 15.67 7.09
N SER A 51 23.42 14.50 6.80
CA SER A 51 23.57 14.03 5.42
C SER A 51 22.23 13.92 4.69
N HIS A 52 21.16 13.57 5.40
CA HIS A 52 19.81 13.44 4.84
C HIS A 52 19.05 14.77 4.77
N LEU A 53 19.20 15.62 5.79
CA LEU A 53 18.56 16.93 5.86
C LEU A 53 19.25 17.97 4.94
N GLN A 54 20.57 17.88 4.77
CA GLN A 54 21.35 18.86 4.02
C GLN A 54 21.24 18.70 2.50
N GLN A 55 20.79 17.56 2.00
CA GLN A 55 20.43 17.41 0.58
C GLN A 55 19.34 18.41 0.14
N GLN A 56 18.61 19.00 1.11
CA GLN A 56 17.60 20.06 0.90
C GLN A 56 18.15 21.48 1.13
N GLN A 57 19.47 21.68 1.38
CA GLN A 57 20.07 22.97 1.78
C GLN A 57 19.96 24.10 0.74
N HIS A 58 19.67 23.79 -0.52
CA HIS A 58 19.41 24.81 -1.53
C HIS A 58 18.05 25.50 -1.32
N GLN A 59 17.19 24.95 -0.44
CA GLN A 59 15.96 25.60 -0.04
C GLN A 59 16.20 26.46 1.20
N PRO A 60 16.02 27.79 1.11
CA PRO A 60 15.90 28.59 2.30
C PRO A 60 14.65 28.12 3.06
N ASN A 61 14.81 27.76 4.34
CA ASN A 61 13.72 27.52 5.29
C ASN A 61 12.98 26.15 5.20
N ILE A 62 13.72 25.04 5.21
CA ILE A 62 13.11 23.70 5.35
C ILE A 62 12.25 23.59 6.62
N GLN A 63 11.03 23.07 6.47
CA GLN A 63 10.08 22.85 7.56
C GLN A 63 10.33 21.45 8.16
N ILE A 64 10.82 21.41 9.40
CA ILE A 64 11.09 20.17 10.14
C ILE A 64 10.01 19.98 11.21
N LEU A 65 9.42 18.78 11.27
CA LEU A 65 8.61 18.33 12.40
C LEU A 65 9.42 17.34 13.26
N VAL A 66 9.41 17.55 14.58
CA VAL A 66 9.91 16.59 15.57
C VAL A 66 8.70 16.12 16.41
N PRO A 67 8.09 14.98 16.05
CA PRO A 67 6.97 14.39 16.78
C PRO A 67 7.44 13.64 18.03
N ALA A 68 6.55 13.49 19.02
CA ALA A 68 6.85 12.90 20.33
C ALA A 68 8.16 13.44 20.90
N CYS A 69 8.33 14.76 20.87
CA CYS A 69 9.64 15.38 21.09
C CYS A 69 10.20 15.16 22.49
N GLY A 70 9.32 14.88 23.47
CA GLY A 70 9.69 14.77 24.87
C GLY A 70 10.53 15.97 25.33
N ASN A 71 11.51 15.71 26.19
CA ASN A 71 12.49 16.70 26.66
C ASN A 71 13.88 16.50 26.03
N SER A 72 13.94 15.86 24.85
CA SER A 72 15.17 15.70 24.08
C SER A 72 15.73 17.05 23.65
N ARG A 73 17.06 17.14 23.56
CA ARG A 73 17.80 18.31 23.07
C ARG A 73 17.99 18.28 21.55
N LEU A 74 17.48 17.27 20.85
CA LEU A 74 17.61 17.13 19.39
C LEU A 74 17.26 18.43 18.65
N SER A 75 16.13 19.05 18.99
CA SER A 75 15.67 20.29 18.34
C SER A 75 16.54 21.49 18.68
N GLU A 76 17.14 21.54 19.86
CA GLU A 76 18.12 22.56 20.24
C GLU A 76 19.37 22.45 19.35
N HIS A 77 19.86 21.23 19.17
CA HIS A 77 21.02 20.94 18.33
C HIS A 77 20.77 21.22 16.84
N LEU A 78 19.60 20.85 16.32
CA LEU A 78 19.21 21.20 14.96
C LEU A 78 19.17 22.73 14.74
N TYR A 79 18.76 23.49 15.77
CA TYR A 79 18.70 24.95 15.69
C TYR A 79 20.06 25.65 15.81
N ASP A 80 20.88 25.20 16.77
CA ASP A 80 22.14 25.84 17.14
C ASP A 80 23.30 25.37 16.25
N ASP A 81 23.46 24.06 16.07
CA ASP A 81 24.62 23.45 15.43
C ASP A 81 24.44 23.28 13.91
N ALA A 82 23.19 23.09 13.48
CA ALA A 82 22.83 22.87 12.08
C ALA A 82 22.09 24.04 11.42
N ALA A 83 21.81 25.10 12.20
CA ALA A 83 21.17 26.33 11.75
C ALA A 83 19.76 26.19 11.14
N PHE A 84 19.04 25.10 11.42
CA PHE A 84 17.64 24.95 10.99
C PHE A 84 16.72 25.77 11.89
N LYS A 85 15.96 26.71 11.30
CA LYS A 85 15.15 27.66 12.08
C LYS A 85 13.68 27.29 12.19
N ALA A 86 13.09 26.74 11.12
CA ALA A 86 11.69 26.32 11.10
C ALA A 86 11.50 24.90 11.62
N ILE A 87 11.66 24.72 12.94
CA ILE A 87 11.44 23.46 13.64
C ILE A 87 10.12 23.55 14.41
N THR A 88 9.22 22.60 14.16
CA THR A 88 7.99 22.42 14.93
C THR A 88 8.11 21.16 15.77
N ASN A 89 7.85 21.29 17.06
CA ASN A 89 7.94 20.21 18.04
C ASN A 89 6.55 19.92 18.59
N ILE A 90 6.16 18.66 18.61
CA ILE A 90 4.87 18.23 19.15
C ILE A 90 5.02 17.07 20.12
N ASP A 91 4.16 17.08 21.13
CA ASP A 91 4.02 16.03 22.12
C ASP A 91 2.62 16.12 22.75
N PHE A 92 1.99 15.00 23.09
CA PHE A 92 0.69 15.00 23.75
C PHE A 92 0.75 15.45 25.22
N SER A 93 1.95 15.49 25.82
CA SER A 93 2.19 15.92 27.19
C SER A 93 2.26 17.44 27.26
N LYS A 94 1.29 18.03 27.96
CA LYS A 94 1.30 19.48 28.19
C LYS A 94 2.45 19.89 29.10
N VAL A 95 2.86 19.01 30.02
CA VAL A 95 3.96 19.24 30.95
C VAL A 95 5.25 19.49 30.16
N VAL A 96 5.64 18.54 29.31
CA VAL A 96 6.91 18.64 28.57
C VAL A 96 6.92 19.78 27.57
N ILE A 97 5.82 20.01 26.85
CA ILE A 97 5.73 21.12 25.91
C ILE A 97 5.86 22.48 26.62
N SER A 98 5.26 22.63 27.80
CA SER A 98 5.36 23.88 28.57
C SER A 98 6.79 24.15 29.03
N ASP A 99 7.48 23.10 29.48
CA ASP A 99 8.87 23.22 29.96
C ASP A 99 9.84 23.49 28.81
N MET A 100 9.70 22.74 27.70
CA MET A 100 10.54 22.93 26.53
C MET A 100 10.32 24.30 25.88
N LEU A 101 9.09 24.81 25.85
CA LEU A 101 8.81 26.17 25.39
C LEU A 101 9.52 27.20 26.27
N ARG A 102 9.40 27.13 27.60
CA ARG A 102 10.05 28.06 28.53
C ARG A 102 11.55 28.06 28.40
N ARG A 103 12.14 26.87 28.25
CA ARG A 103 13.58 26.65 28.06
C ARG A 103 14.10 27.27 26.78
N ASN A 104 13.30 27.28 25.71
CA ASN A 104 13.77 27.63 24.37
C ASN A 104 13.33 29.02 23.86
N VAL A 105 12.19 29.56 24.32
CA VAL A 105 11.53 30.73 23.71
C VAL A 105 12.41 31.98 23.61
N ARG A 106 13.37 32.18 24.53
CA ARG A 106 14.27 33.36 24.52
C ARG A 106 15.45 33.20 23.58
N GLN A 107 16.05 32.02 23.52
CA GLN A 107 17.29 31.78 22.75
C GLN A 107 17.01 31.30 21.33
N ARG A 108 15.86 30.63 21.12
CA ARG A 108 15.48 29.97 19.87
C ARG A 108 14.02 30.33 19.51
N PRO A 109 13.72 31.63 19.30
CA PRO A 109 12.34 32.14 19.22
C PRO A 109 11.54 31.64 18.01
N GLU A 110 12.21 31.11 16.98
CA GLU A 110 11.56 30.59 15.77
C GLU A 110 11.07 29.15 15.93
N MET A 111 11.55 28.41 16.95
CA MET A 111 11.06 27.06 17.23
C MET A 111 9.63 27.11 17.76
N ARG A 112 8.79 26.23 17.23
CA ARG A 112 7.40 26.08 17.64
C ARG A 112 7.25 24.86 18.54
N TRP A 113 6.47 25.00 19.61
CA TRP A 113 6.17 23.93 20.56
C TRP A 113 4.66 23.85 20.72
N ARG A 114 4.05 22.69 20.45
CA ARG A 114 2.59 22.51 20.47
C ARG A 114 2.20 21.22 21.16
N VAL A 115 1.19 21.30 22.03
CA VAL A 115 0.56 20.10 22.58
C VAL A 115 -0.30 19.49 21.47
N MET A 116 0.05 18.28 21.02
CA MET A 116 -0.65 17.61 19.92
C MET A 116 -0.38 16.11 19.95
N ASP A 117 -1.42 15.33 19.68
CA ASP A 117 -1.33 13.89 19.49
C ASP A 117 -0.79 13.58 18.08
N ILE A 118 0.24 12.75 18.01
CA ILE A 118 0.91 12.40 16.73
C ILE A 118 0.05 11.49 15.85
N THR A 119 -0.96 10.83 16.41
CA THR A 119 -1.91 9.99 15.66
C THR A 119 -3.04 10.78 14.99
N THR A 120 -3.20 12.06 15.36
CA THR A 120 -4.24 12.97 14.85
C THR A 120 -3.72 14.41 14.74
N MET A 121 -2.76 14.63 13.84
CA MET A 121 -2.07 15.91 13.71
C MET A 121 -2.93 16.97 13.01
N GLN A 122 -2.98 18.16 13.59
CA GLN A 122 -3.76 19.28 13.06
C GLN A 122 -2.92 20.17 12.12
N PHE A 123 -2.20 19.55 11.21
CA PHE A 123 -1.45 20.22 10.14
C PHE A 123 -2.14 20.00 8.79
N MET A 124 -1.90 20.91 7.85
CA MET A 124 -2.34 20.72 6.46
C MET A 124 -1.51 19.61 5.80
N ASP A 125 -2.08 19.00 4.77
CA ASP A 125 -1.36 18.07 3.90
C ASP A 125 -0.14 18.78 3.30
N GLU A 126 0.94 18.03 3.06
CA GLU A 126 2.15 18.53 2.40
C GLU A 126 2.76 19.81 3.05
N THR A 127 2.79 19.86 4.39
CA THR A 127 3.35 20.98 5.15
C THR A 127 4.86 20.87 5.36
N PHE A 128 5.38 19.67 5.62
CA PHE A 128 6.75 19.47 6.09
C PHE A 128 7.68 18.88 5.03
N ASP A 129 8.94 19.33 5.07
CA ASP A 129 10.03 18.82 4.24
C ASP A 129 10.72 17.62 4.91
N ALA A 130 10.75 17.60 6.24
CA ALA A 130 11.26 16.47 7.01
C ALA A 130 10.45 16.23 8.29
N VAL A 131 10.28 14.97 8.64
CA VAL A 131 9.78 14.51 9.93
C VAL A 131 10.88 13.68 10.58
N VAL A 132 11.36 14.08 11.75
CA VAL A 132 12.44 13.40 12.49
C VAL A 132 11.87 12.75 13.74
N ASP A 133 11.49 11.48 13.63
CA ASP A 133 11.00 10.66 14.73
C ASP A 133 12.15 10.02 15.49
N LYS A 134 12.13 10.14 16.82
CA LYS A 134 13.11 9.50 17.69
C LYS A 134 12.42 8.74 18.81
N GLY A 135 11.77 7.64 18.43
CA GLY A 135 11.14 6.68 19.34
C GLY A 135 9.66 6.90 19.56
N GLY A 136 9.08 7.85 18.83
CA GLY A 136 7.63 8.06 18.83
C GLY A 136 6.92 6.87 18.22
N LEU A 137 7.41 6.34 17.09
CA LEU A 137 6.82 5.16 16.47
C LEU A 137 6.94 3.92 17.38
N ASP A 138 8.12 3.68 17.94
CA ASP A 138 8.37 2.53 18.82
C ASP A 138 7.46 2.56 20.06
N ALA A 139 7.26 3.75 20.66
CA ALA A 139 6.33 3.93 21.78
C ALA A 139 4.88 3.57 21.44
N LEU A 140 4.45 3.82 20.19
CA LEU A 140 3.10 3.47 19.72
C LEU A 140 2.96 2.02 19.26
N MET A 141 4.07 1.27 19.16
CA MET A 141 4.13 -0.07 18.58
C MET A 141 4.34 -1.16 19.63
N GLU A 142 4.07 -0.88 20.92
CA GLU A 142 4.14 -1.89 21.97
C GLU A 142 3.39 -3.18 21.55
N PRO A 143 4.06 -4.35 21.58
CA PRO A 143 3.48 -5.60 21.06
C PRO A 143 2.12 -5.95 21.66
N GLN A 144 1.89 -5.63 22.93
CA GLN A 144 0.60 -5.84 23.62
C GLN A 144 -0.56 -4.97 23.10
N LEU A 145 -0.27 -3.80 22.53
CA LEU A 145 -1.28 -2.86 22.03
C LEU A 145 -1.54 -3.04 20.53
N GLY A 146 -0.62 -3.70 19.83
CA GLY A 146 -0.71 -3.96 18.39
C GLY A 146 -0.47 -2.71 17.53
N PRO A 147 -0.61 -2.83 16.20
CA PRO A 147 -0.09 -1.82 15.27
C PRO A 147 -1.01 -0.61 15.06
N LYS A 148 -2.18 -0.56 15.71
CA LYS A 148 -3.24 0.41 15.38
C LYS A 148 -2.76 1.86 15.45
N LEU A 149 -2.10 2.23 16.56
CA LEU A 149 -1.63 3.60 16.78
C LEU A 149 -0.48 3.94 15.82
N GLY A 150 0.45 3.01 15.58
CA GLY A 150 1.50 3.17 14.58
C GLY A 150 0.95 3.36 13.16
N ILE A 151 -0.11 2.64 12.78
CA ILE A 151 -0.79 2.82 11.48
C ILE A 151 -1.38 4.23 11.37
N GLN A 152 -2.04 4.72 12.43
CA GLN A 152 -2.62 6.07 12.45
C GLN A 152 -1.52 7.14 12.36
N TYR A 153 -0.43 6.98 13.11
CA TYR A 153 0.70 7.89 13.08
C TYR A 153 1.38 7.93 11.70
N LEU A 154 1.69 6.77 11.10
CA LEU A 154 2.29 6.74 9.76
C LEU A 154 1.36 7.33 8.69
N SER A 155 0.04 7.16 8.83
CA SER A 155 -0.93 7.81 7.93
C SER A 155 -0.82 9.34 8.00
N GLU A 156 -0.66 9.90 9.22
CA GLU A 156 -0.43 11.33 9.40
C GLU A 156 0.90 11.77 8.81
N VAL A 157 2.00 11.03 9.06
CA VAL A 157 3.32 11.32 8.47
C VAL A 157 3.25 11.35 6.94
N MET A 158 2.64 10.35 6.32
CA MET A 158 2.48 10.28 4.86
C MET A 158 1.68 11.46 4.31
N ARG A 159 0.65 11.91 5.05
CA ARG A 159 -0.21 13.04 4.68
C ARG A 159 0.49 14.39 4.77
N ILE A 160 1.20 14.65 5.87
CA ILE A 160 1.82 15.96 6.14
C ILE A 160 3.14 16.18 5.40
N LEU A 161 3.80 15.11 4.94
CA LEU A 161 5.04 15.23 4.17
C LEU A 161 4.74 15.68 2.74
N LYS A 162 5.49 16.70 2.29
CA LYS A 162 5.53 17.09 0.88
C LYS A 162 6.10 15.96 0.03
N SER A 163 5.82 16.01 -1.27
CA SER A 163 6.62 15.24 -2.22
C SER A 163 8.10 15.66 -2.18
N GLY A 164 9.00 14.67 -2.22
CA GLY A 164 10.43 14.84 -1.94
C GLY A 164 10.77 14.98 -0.45
N GLY A 165 9.75 15.02 0.42
CA GLY A 165 9.93 15.10 1.87
C GLY A 165 10.38 13.77 2.46
N LYS A 166 11.11 13.84 3.59
CA LYS A 166 11.71 12.66 4.23
C LYS A 166 11.14 12.38 5.60
N PHE A 167 10.74 11.13 5.83
CA PHE A 167 10.54 10.59 7.16
C PHE A 167 11.85 9.94 7.64
N ILE A 168 12.38 10.43 8.75
CA ILE A 168 13.62 9.95 9.36
C ILE A 168 13.25 9.37 10.72
N CYS A 169 13.27 8.05 10.85
CA CYS A 169 12.83 7.31 12.03
C CYS A 169 14.02 6.62 12.71
N LEU A 170 14.31 7.03 13.94
CA LEU A 170 15.31 6.39 14.79
C LEU A 170 14.61 5.31 15.62
N THR A 171 15.07 4.07 15.51
CA THR A 171 14.40 2.90 16.09
C THR A 171 15.41 1.82 16.46
N LEU A 172 15.00 0.89 17.32
CA LEU A 172 15.72 -0.37 17.55
C LEU A 172 15.46 -1.43 16.46
N ALA A 173 14.66 -1.10 15.44
CA ALA A 173 14.42 -1.94 14.28
C ALA A 173 13.86 -3.33 14.65
N GLU A 174 12.97 -3.37 15.65
CA GLU A 174 12.26 -4.59 15.98
C GLU A 174 11.38 -5.03 14.80
N SER A 175 11.21 -6.34 14.62
CA SER A 175 10.58 -6.92 13.43
C SER A 175 9.16 -6.39 13.18
N HIS A 176 8.39 -6.11 14.23
CA HIS A 176 7.04 -5.57 14.13
C HIS A 176 7.02 -4.09 13.71
N VAL A 177 8.01 -3.30 14.12
CA VAL A 177 8.19 -1.90 13.69
C VAL A 177 8.62 -1.85 12.22
N LEU A 178 9.64 -2.64 11.86
CA LEU A 178 10.10 -2.75 10.47
C LEU A 178 8.99 -3.25 9.55
N GLY A 179 8.25 -4.28 9.96
CA GLY A 179 7.13 -4.82 9.20
C GLY A 179 6.07 -3.75 8.90
N LEU A 180 5.77 -2.87 9.85
CA LEU A 180 4.86 -1.75 9.63
C LEU A 180 5.46 -0.70 8.69
N LEU A 181 6.71 -0.26 8.93
CA LEU A 181 7.39 0.72 8.09
C LEU A 181 7.48 0.27 6.64
N PHE A 182 7.91 -0.97 6.42
CA PHE A 182 8.12 -1.55 5.10
C PHE A 182 6.82 -1.72 4.34
N SER A 183 5.77 -2.15 5.03
CA SER A 183 4.45 -2.31 4.40
C SER A 183 3.79 -0.99 4.07
N LYS A 184 3.74 -0.04 5.01
CA LYS A 184 3.10 1.27 4.80
C LYS A 184 3.86 2.18 3.86
N LEU A 185 5.19 2.10 3.83
CA LEU A 185 6.04 2.90 2.97
C LEU A 185 6.61 2.04 1.82
N ARG A 186 5.76 1.17 1.26
CA ARG A 186 6.14 0.29 0.16
C ARG A 186 6.17 1.01 -1.18
N PHE A 187 5.05 1.59 -1.57
CA PHE A 187 4.83 2.22 -2.87
C PHE A 187 4.91 3.73 -2.76
N GLY A 188 5.63 4.38 -3.67
CA GLY A 188 5.83 5.83 -3.61
C GLY A 188 6.85 6.29 -2.57
N TRP A 189 7.68 5.38 -2.07
CA TRP A 189 8.71 5.69 -1.08
C TRP A 189 10.03 4.99 -1.41
N LYS A 190 11.10 5.77 -1.42
CA LYS A 190 12.47 5.26 -1.46
C LYS A 190 12.99 5.15 -0.04
N MET A 191 13.49 3.96 0.34
CA MET A 191 13.90 3.70 1.72
C MET A 191 15.36 3.30 1.82
N THR A 192 16.05 3.88 2.80
CA THR A 192 17.40 3.50 3.22
C THR A 192 17.42 3.21 4.71
N ILE A 193 18.24 2.26 5.14
CA ILE A 193 18.46 1.98 6.56
C ILE A 193 19.95 2.04 6.87
N GLU A 194 20.32 2.80 7.89
CA GLU A 194 21.71 2.96 8.34
C GLU A 194 21.83 2.66 9.82
N ALA A 195 22.93 2.00 10.21
CA ALA A 195 23.26 1.76 11.61
C ALA A 195 23.97 3.01 12.19
N ILE A 196 23.52 3.49 13.35
CA ILE A 196 24.12 4.66 14.01
C ILE A 196 25.35 4.22 14.81
N PRO A 197 26.58 4.69 14.49
CA PRO A 197 27.77 4.25 15.20
C PRO A 197 27.69 4.54 16.71
N GLN A 198 27.95 3.52 17.54
CA GLN A 198 28.04 3.70 18.99
C GLN A 198 29.46 4.11 19.39
N THR A 199 29.58 5.28 20.01
CA THR A 199 30.87 5.85 20.42
C THR A 199 31.34 5.36 21.79
N GLN A 200 30.46 4.74 22.58
CA GLN A 200 30.76 4.20 23.92
C GLN A 200 30.47 2.70 23.97
N LYS A 201 31.51 1.87 24.09
CA LYS A 201 31.37 0.43 24.33
C LYS A 201 30.95 0.17 25.78
N PRO A 202 29.75 -0.37 26.08
CA PRO A 202 29.45 -0.79 27.42
C PRO A 202 30.24 -2.06 27.74
N SER A 203 31.11 -1.99 28.74
CA SER A 203 31.75 -3.16 29.32
C SER A 203 30.66 -4.07 29.90
N SER A 204 30.45 -5.25 29.29
CA SER A 204 29.75 -6.45 29.82
C SER A 204 28.30 -6.78 29.41
N LYS A 205 27.60 -6.00 28.57
CA LYS A 205 26.28 -6.43 28.02
C LYS A 205 26.20 -6.15 26.52
N PRO A 206 25.52 -7.00 25.72
CA PRO A 206 25.24 -6.67 24.33
C PRO A 206 24.35 -5.41 24.30
N SER A 207 24.87 -4.31 23.76
CA SER A 207 24.08 -3.12 23.50
C SER A 207 23.12 -3.39 22.34
N LEU A 208 21.92 -2.85 22.44
CA LEU A 208 21.03 -2.77 21.28
C LEU A 208 21.56 -1.68 20.36
N GLN A 209 21.60 -1.97 19.07
CA GLN A 209 22.02 -1.03 18.04
C GLN A 209 20.84 -0.15 17.65
N THR A 210 21.10 1.14 17.50
CA THR A 210 20.15 2.10 16.96
C THR A 210 20.28 2.13 15.44
N PHE A 211 19.15 2.11 14.75
CA PHE A 211 19.08 2.28 13.30
C PHE A 211 18.31 3.55 12.96
N MET A 212 18.70 4.18 11.85
CA MET A 212 17.93 5.24 11.21
C MET A 212 17.32 4.68 9.93
N VAL A 213 15.99 4.65 9.89
CA VAL A 213 15.23 4.36 8.67
C VAL A 213 14.85 5.69 8.04
N VAL A 214 15.29 5.92 6.82
CA VAL A 214 14.96 7.12 6.04
C VAL A 214 14.06 6.70 4.89
N ALA A 215 12.85 7.26 4.84
CA ALA A 215 11.89 7.06 3.76
C ALA A 215 11.60 8.41 3.08
N GLU A 216 11.94 8.52 1.80
CA GLU A 216 11.71 9.70 0.97
C GLU A 216 10.46 9.50 0.12
N LYS A 217 9.53 10.47 0.19
CA LYS A 217 8.26 10.45 -0.55
C LYS A 217 8.51 10.81 -2.01
N GLU A 218 8.17 9.90 -2.92
CA GLU A 218 8.35 10.07 -4.35
C GLU A 218 7.04 10.45 -5.05
N MET A 219 7.13 11.18 -6.16
CA MET A 219 5.97 11.43 -7.02
C MET A 219 5.55 10.18 -7.81
N SER A 220 6.49 9.27 -8.06
CA SER A 220 6.22 8.03 -8.80
C SER A 220 5.92 6.90 -7.82
N SER A 221 5.00 6.01 -8.20
CA SER A 221 4.78 4.74 -7.50
C SER A 221 5.86 3.69 -7.84
N THR A 222 7.05 4.13 -8.26
CA THR A 222 8.16 3.23 -8.58
C THR A 222 8.62 2.54 -7.31
N LEU A 223 8.72 1.23 -7.35
CA LEU A 223 9.29 0.45 -6.25
C LEU A 223 10.81 0.53 -6.32
N TYR A 224 11.47 0.53 -5.17
CA TYR A 224 12.91 0.40 -5.08
C TYR A 224 13.21 -0.61 -4.00
N GLU A 225 14.23 -1.45 -4.18
CA GLU A 225 14.76 -2.24 -3.07
C GLU A 225 15.25 -1.30 -1.96
N ILE A 226 14.96 -1.67 -0.72
CA ILE A 226 15.45 -0.97 0.47
C ILE A 226 16.97 -1.10 0.49
N THR A 227 17.65 0.04 0.54
CA THR A 227 19.11 0.09 0.57
C THR A 227 19.59 0.04 2.02
N ALA A 228 20.32 -1.02 2.39
CA ALA A 228 21.02 -1.09 3.67
C ALA A 228 22.41 -0.43 3.54
N LEU A 229 22.70 0.55 4.40
CA LEU A 229 23.96 1.29 4.48
C LEU A 229 24.79 0.80 5.67
N PHE A 230 24.81 -0.51 5.90
CA PHE A 230 25.61 -1.16 6.93
C PHE A 230 25.97 -2.58 6.46
N ASN A 231 27.09 -3.09 6.96
CA ASN A 231 27.51 -4.48 6.77
C ASN A 231 27.35 -5.26 8.08
N ASN A 232 27.19 -6.58 8.01
CA ASN A 232 27.12 -7.45 9.20
C ASN A 232 28.32 -7.27 10.15
N ASP A 233 29.49 -6.96 9.62
CA ASP A 233 30.71 -6.71 10.41
C ASP A 233 30.74 -5.32 11.08
N SER A 234 29.89 -4.39 10.64
CA SER A 234 29.80 -3.01 11.17
C SER A 234 28.71 -2.83 12.23
N ILE A 235 27.88 -3.84 12.44
CA ILE A 235 26.79 -3.79 13.42
C ILE A 235 27.34 -4.26 14.78
N ASP A 236 27.42 -3.35 15.75
CA ASP A 236 27.83 -3.67 17.13
C ASP A 236 26.59 -4.06 17.96
N CYS A 237 25.87 -5.11 17.53
CA CYS A 237 24.60 -5.50 18.14
C CYS A 237 24.52 -6.99 18.50
N ASN A 238 23.54 -7.33 19.34
CA ASN A 238 23.20 -8.73 19.63
C ASN A 238 22.86 -9.47 18.32
N GLY A 239 23.38 -10.69 18.14
CA GLY A 239 23.15 -11.50 16.94
C GLY A 239 21.67 -11.71 16.60
N VAL A 240 20.77 -11.66 17.60
CA VAL A 240 19.32 -11.71 17.38
C VAL A 240 18.79 -10.47 16.65
N GLN A 241 19.24 -9.27 17.03
CA GLN A 241 18.80 -8.02 16.39
C GLN A 241 19.35 -7.92 14.96
N ALA A 242 20.63 -8.27 14.75
CA ALA A 242 21.24 -8.31 13.42
C ALA A 242 20.54 -9.32 12.50
N CYS A 243 20.18 -10.50 13.02
CA CYS A 243 19.44 -11.50 12.24
C CYS A 243 18.05 -10.96 11.86
N GLY A 244 17.32 -10.39 12.83
CA GLY A 244 15.96 -9.89 12.62
C GLY A 244 15.86 -8.78 11.58
N ILE A 245 16.77 -7.80 11.59
CA ILE A 245 16.78 -6.73 10.59
C ILE A 245 17.14 -7.25 9.19
N ASN A 246 18.12 -8.14 9.08
CA ASN A 246 18.52 -8.73 7.80
C ASN A 246 17.40 -9.58 7.20
N GLU A 247 16.73 -10.39 8.03
CA GLU A 247 15.58 -11.20 7.60
C GLU A 247 14.42 -10.30 7.15
N ALA A 248 14.09 -9.26 7.92
CA ALA A 248 13.04 -8.32 7.54
C ALA A 248 13.35 -7.60 6.22
N LEU A 249 14.59 -7.16 6.04
CA LEU A 249 15.06 -6.50 4.81
C LEU A 249 14.98 -7.44 3.60
N GLU A 250 15.49 -8.66 3.72
CA GLU A 250 15.50 -9.62 2.60
C GLU A 250 14.09 -10.03 2.22
N ASN A 251 13.22 -10.27 3.21
CA ASN A 251 11.81 -10.59 2.98
C ASN A 251 11.08 -9.46 2.22
N GLU A 252 11.26 -8.21 2.65
CA GLU A 252 10.64 -7.07 1.97
C GLU A 252 11.25 -6.81 0.59
N ASN A 253 12.57 -6.93 0.42
CA ASN A 253 13.21 -6.80 -0.88
C ASN A 253 12.81 -7.92 -1.85
N GLN A 254 12.57 -9.13 -1.37
CA GLN A 254 11.99 -10.21 -2.17
C GLN A 254 10.57 -9.85 -2.63
N ILE A 255 9.73 -9.27 -1.77
CA ILE A 255 8.40 -8.76 -2.14
C ILE A 255 8.53 -7.67 -3.21
N ARG A 256 9.41 -6.68 -3.01
CA ARG A 256 9.65 -5.57 -3.94
C ARG A 256 10.16 -6.05 -5.30
N ARG A 257 11.10 -7.01 -5.34
CA ARG A 257 11.56 -7.67 -6.58
C ARG A 257 10.45 -8.46 -7.26
N GLY A 258 9.58 -9.09 -6.48
CA GLY A 258 8.36 -9.73 -6.98
C GLY A 258 7.57 -8.77 -7.87
N TYR A 259 7.27 -7.57 -7.36
CA TYR A 259 6.53 -6.53 -8.09
C TYR A 259 7.18 -6.07 -9.41
N PHE A 260 8.50 -6.09 -9.50
CA PHE A 260 9.22 -5.72 -10.73
C PHE A 260 9.12 -6.75 -11.85
N ASN A 261 9.10 -8.04 -11.50
CA ASN A 261 9.19 -9.12 -12.49
C ASN A 261 7.87 -9.43 -13.21
N GLY A 262 6.80 -8.66 -12.95
CA GLY A 262 5.52 -8.79 -13.67
C GLY A 262 4.85 -10.16 -13.50
N SER A 263 5.25 -10.94 -12.49
CA SER A 263 4.58 -12.19 -12.16
C SER A 263 3.11 -11.92 -11.82
N HIS A 264 2.25 -12.95 -11.86
CA HIS A 264 0.83 -12.88 -11.49
C HIS A 264 0.65 -12.50 -10.01
N ILE A 265 0.99 -11.27 -9.64
CA ILE A 265 0.92 -10.78 -8.28
C ILE A 265 -0.50 -10.33 -8.04
N LEU A 266 -1.09 -10.92 -7.01
CA LEU A 266 -2.32 -10.40 -6.43
C LEU A 266 -1.96 -9.24 -5.50
N TYR A 267 -2.35 -8.04 -5.87
CA TYR A 267 -2.29 -6.88 -4.99
C TYR A 267 -3.39 -6.99 -3.93
N SER A 268 -3.09 -6.67 -2.67
CA SER A 268 -4.14 -6.48 -1.67
C SER A 268 -4.83 -5.12 -1.88
N LEU A 269 -6.02 -4.94 -1.30
CA LEU A 269 -6.68 -3.64 -1.30
C LEU A 269 -5.82 -2.56 -0.61
N GLU A 270 -5.08 -2.94 0.41
CA GLU A 270 -4.14 -2.06 1.11
C GLU A 270 -2.97 -1.64 0.21
N ASP A 271 -2.36 -2.57 -0.54
CA ASP A 271 -1.29 -2.23 -1.49
C ASP A 271 -1.76 -1.20 -2.53
N LEU A 272 -3.01 -1.34 -2.98
CA LEU A 272 -3.64 -0.42 -3.93
C LEU A 272 -3.90 0.95 -3.32
N GLN A 273 -4.39 1.02 -2.08
CA GLN A 273 -4.56 2.27 -1.34
C GLN A 273 -3.22 2.99 -1.12
N LEU A 274 -2.14 2.23 -0.95
CA LEU A 274 -0.78 2.75 -0.86
C LEU A 274 -0.20 3.18 -2.22
N GLY A 275 -0.90 2.94 -3.33
CA GLY A 275 -0.55 3.45 -4.65
C GLY A 275 0.17 2.47 -5.58
N ALA A 276 0.12 1.16 -5.33
CA ALA A 276 0.81 0.14 -6.14
C ALA A 276 0.50 0.17 -7.65
N LYS A 277 -0.67 0.71 -8.04
CA LYS A 277 -1.09 0.91 -9.44
C LYS A 277 -1.47 2.35 -9.76
N GLY A 278 -0.87 3.28 -9.02
CA GLY A 278 -1.12 4.71 -9.10
C GLY A 278 -2.49 5.08 -8.54
N ASP A 279 -2.95 6.28 -8.90
CA ASP A 279 -4.23 6.82 -8.46
C ASP A 279 -5.40 6.02 -9.09
N LEU A 280 -6.09 5.26 -8.25
CA LEU A 280 -7.26 4.49 -8.65
C LEU A 280 -8.49 5.37 -8.86
N THR A 281 -8.54 6.59 -8.31
CA THR A 281 -9.67 7.50 -8.61
C THR A 281 -9.65 7.97 -10.06
N LYS A 282 -8.52 7.79 -10.76
CA LYS A 282 -8.35 8.09 -12.18
C LYS A 282 -8.39 6.82 -13.03
N LEU A 283 -9.01 6.93 -14.19
CA LEU A 283 -8.94 5.92 -15.24
C LEU A 283 -7.60 6.03 -15.97
N CYS A 284 -6.93 4.90 -16.20
CA CYS A 284 -5.70 4.82 -16.98
C CYS A 284 -5.90 3.82 -18.11
N GLN A 285 -5.88 4.30 -19.36
CA GLN A 285 -6.16 3.51 -20.55
C GLN A 285 -5.33 2.23 -20.59
N GLY A 286 -6.00 1.07 -20.70
CA GLY A 286 -5.35 -0.24 -20.79
C GLY A 286 -4.71 -0.75 -19.48
N ARG A 287 -4.95 -0.10 -18.34
CA ARG A 287 -4.49 -0.60 -17.03
C ARG A 287 -5.14 -1.95 -16.74
N ARG A 288 -4.32 -2.94 -16.39
CA ARG A 288 -4.77 -4.27 -15.97
C ARG A 288 -3.89 -4.82 -14.85
N PHE A 289 -4.52 -5.35 -13.79
CA PHE A 289 -3.81 -6.07 -12.72
C PHE A 289 -4.76 -6.99 -11.95
N GLN A 290 -4.20 -8.03 -11.32
CA GLN A 290 -4.94 -8.97 -10.47
C GLN A 290 -4.88 -8.53 -9.01
N LEU A 291 -5.92 -8.75 -8.24
CA LEU A 291 -5.99 -8.31 -6.84
C LEU A 291 -6.80 -9.30 -5.99
N THR A 292 -6.57 -9.27 -4.68
CA THR A 292 -7.43 -9.92 -3.70
C THR A 292 -8.35 -8.88 -3.10
N LEU A 293 -9.66 -9.12 -3.17
CA LEU A 293 -10.66 -8.34 -2.46
C LEU A 293 -11.12 -9.11 -1.23
N GLY A 294 -11.20 -8.44 -0.10
CA GLY A 294 -11.63 -9.06 1.15
C GLY A 294 -10.55 -9.94 1.81
N GLY A 295 -10.88 -10.45 2.99
CA GLY A 295 -9.93 -11.09 3.91
C GLY A 295 -9.39 -10.13 4.97
N GLN A 296 -9.25 -10.66 6.20
CA GLN A 296 -8.89 -9.98 7.46
C GLN A 296 -9.77 -8.78 7.87
N GLY A 297 -10.80 -9.07 8.67
CA GLY A 297 -11.43 -8.10 9.58
C GLY A 297 -12.65 -7.32 9.09
N GLY A 298 -13.05 -7.46 7.81
CA GLY A 298 -14.16 -6.67 7.26
C GLY A 298 -15.06 -7.31 6.20
N SER A 299 -14.69 -8.49 5.64
CA SER A 299 -15.51 -9.21 4.65
C SER A 299 -15.72 -10.67 5.05
N LEU A 300 -16.82 -11.26 4.58
CA LEU A 300 -17.16 -12.66 4.79
C LEU A 300 -16.33 -13.59 3.92
N PHE A 301 -15.96 -13.14 2.71
CA PHE A 301 -15.19 -13.95 1.76
C PHE A 301 -13.91 -13.25 1.30
N SER A 302 -13.04 -14.03 0.66
CA SER A 302 -11.86 -13.54 -0.04
C SER A 302 -12.00 -13.87 -1.52
N TYR A 303 -11.91 -12.84 -2.35
CA TYR A 303 -12.17 -12.91 -3.77
C TYR A 303 -10.89 -12.64 -4.56
N ARG A 304 -10.68 -13.43 -5.61
CA ARG A 304 -9.71 -13.08 -6.64
C ARG A 304 -10.39 -12.20 -7.67
N ALA A 305 -9.84 -11.03 -7.93
CA ALA A 305 -10.37 -10.12 -8.95
C ALA A 305 -9.30 -9.67 -9.93
N ILE A 306 -9.75 -9.12 -11.05
CA ILE A 306 -8.93 -8.48 -12.08
C ILE A 306 -9.57 -7.13 -12.36
N LEU A 307 -8.81 -6.05 -12.17
CA LEU A 307 -9.25 -4.71 -12.53
C LEU A 307 -8.73 -4.38 -13.91
N LEU A 308 -9.63 -3.92 -14.79
CA LEU A 308 -9.31 -3.51 -16.15
C LEU A 308 -9.90 -2.11 -16.43
N ASP A 309 -9.06 -1.18 -16.86
CA ASP A 309 -9.48 0.10 -17.43
C ASP A 309 -9.50 -0.02 -18.97
N ALA A 310 -10.60 0.40 -19.60
CA ALA A 310 -10.82 0.23 -21.03
C ALA A 310 -9.69 0.81 -21.91
N ARG A 311 -9.38 0.13 -23.02
CA ARG A 311 -8.24 0.45 -23.91
C ARG A 311 -8.51 1.57 -24.92
N GLN A 312 -9.75 1.95 -25.23
CA GLN A 312 -10.06 2.97 -26.25
C GLN A 312 -11.38 3.71 -25.95
N HIS A 313 -11.50 4.94 -26.49
CA HIS A 313 -12.72 5.77 -26.51
C HIS A 313 -13.67 5.41 -27.68
N SER A 314 -13.90 4.14 -27.96
CA SER A 314 -14.79 3.71 -29.05
C SER A 314 -16.26 3.67 -28.61
N GLY A 315 -16.77 4.80 -28.08
CA GLY A 315 -18.16 4.99 -27.69
C GLY A 315 -18.35 5.70 -26.34
N SER A 316 -19.54 6.26 -26.09
CA SER A 316 -19.95 6.68 -24.74
C SER A 316 -19.97 5.44 -23.85
N PHE A 317 -19.20 5.46 -22.76
CA PHE A 317 -19.33 4.43 -21.74
C PHE A 317 -20.76 4.44 -21.20
N MET A 318 -21.31 3.25 -20.98
CA MET A 318 -22.62 3.10 -20.33
C MET A 318 -22.47 3.16 -18.81
N TYR A 319 -21.30 2.75 -18.30
CA TYR A 319 -20.97 2.74 -16.88
C TYR A 319 -19.54 3.23 -16.66
N HIS A 320 -19.31 4.04 -15.63
CA HIS A 320 -17.95 4.44 -15.22
C HIS A 320 -17.19 3.31 -14.53
N CYS A 321 -17.91 2.45 -13.79
CA CYS A 321 -17.38 1.25 -13.15
C CYS A 321 -18.44 0.16 -13.20
N GLY A 322 -18.04 -1.10 -13.39
CA GLY A 322 -18.92 -2.26 -13.31
C GLY A 322 -18.20 -3.47 -12.72
N VAL A 323 -18.96 -4.37 -12.10
CA VAL A 323 -18.44 -5.64 -11.57
C VAL A 323 -18.92 -6.78 -12.44
N PHE A 324 -18.03 -7.68 -12.84
CA PHE A 324 -18.35 -8.86 -13.62
C PHE A 324 -17.98 -10.12 -12.85
N ILE A 325 -18.99 -10.87 -12.40
CA ILE A 325 -18.81 -12.05 -11.55
C ILE A 325 -18.77 -13.30 -12.43
N VAL A 326 -17.69 -14.05 -12.29
CA VAL A 326 -17.42 -15.29 -13.02
C VAL A 326 -17.59 -16.46 -12.04
N PRO A 327 -18.62 -17.30 -12.23
CA PRO A 327 -18.80 -18.50 -11.43
C PRO A 327 -17.60 -19.44 -11.56
N LYS A 328 -17.30 -20.19 -10.48
CA LYS A 328 -16.19 -21.15 -10.42
C LYS A 328 -16.17 -22.13 -11.60
N THR A 329 -17.34 -22.57 -12.06
CA THR A 329 -17.51 -23.51 -13.18
C THR A 329 -16.93 -22.97 -14.48
N ARG A 330 -16.94 -21.64 -14.66
CA ARG A 330 -16.53 -20.95 -15.88
C ARG A 330 -15.19 -20.24 -15.75
N ALA A 331 -14.65 -20.07 -14.55
CA ALA A 331 -13.39 -19.35 -14.31
C ALA A 331 -12.18 -19.87 -15.11
N ARG A 332 -12.24 -21.11 -15.63
CA ARG A 332 -11.22 -21.72 -16.49
C ARG A 332 -11.48 -21.58 -17.99
N GLU A 333 -12.63 -21.06 -18.40
CA GLU A 333 -12.90 -20.76 -19.80
C GLU A 333 -11.91 -19.72 -20.29
N TRP A 334 -11.48 -19.85 -21.55
CA TRP A 334 -10.50 -18.96 -22.15
C TRP A 334 -10.93 -17.49 -22.06
N LEU A 335 -12.24 -17.20 -22.18
CA LEU A 335 -12.80 -15.85 -22.09
C LEU A 335 -12.49 -15.14 -20.76
N PHE A 336 -12.39 -15.88 -19.65
CA PHE A 336 -12.17 -15.31 -18.32
C PHE A 336 -10.76 -15.55 -17.79
N SER A 337 -10.07 -16.57 -18.30
CA SER A 337 -8.73 -16.95 -17.84
C SER A 337 -7.58 -16.33 -18.64
N SER A 338 -7.79 -16.08 -19.95
CA SER A 338 -6.78 -15.43 -20.81
C SER A 338 -6.88 -13.91 -20.76
N GLU A 339 -5.76 -13.23 -21.02
CA GLU A 339 -5.76 -11.78 -21.11
C GLU A 339 -6.60 -11.30 -22.30
N GLU A 340 -6.46 -11.93 -23.46
CA GLU A 340 -7.17 -11.60 -24.68
C GLU A 340 -8.69 -11.74 -24.50
N GLY A 341 -9.13 -12.82 -23.84
CA GLY A 341 -10.53 -13.03 -23.48
C GLY A 341 -11.07 -11.94 -22.55
N GLN A 342 -10.31 -11.58 -21.50
CA GLN A 342 -10.71 -10.55 -20.54
C GLN A 342 -10.96 -9.20 -21.21
N TRP A 343 -10.14 -8.81 -22.19
CA TRP A 343 -10.34 -7.58 -22.94
C TRP A 343 -11.62 -7.58 -23.77
N MET A 344 -12.02 -8.73 -24.34
CA MET A 344 -13.31 -8.83 -25.02
C MET A 344 -14.50 -8.67 -24.08
N VAL A 345 -14.39 -9.12 -22.82
CA VAL A 345 -15.42 -8.89 -21.82
C VAL A 345 -15.54 -7.39 -21.49
N VAL A 346 -14.41 -6.69 -21.34
CA VAL A 346 -14.38 -5.23 -21.09
C VAL A 346 -15.03 -4.47 -22.24
N GLU A 347 -14.66 -4.76 -23.48
CA GLU A 347 -15.21 -4.10 -24.67
C GLU A 347 -16.72 -4.31 -24.80
N SER A 348 -17.16 -5.55 -24.55
CA SER A 348 -18.60 -5.86 -24.56
C SER A 348 -19.32 -5.10 -23.44
N SER A 349 -18.69 -4.98 -22.25
CA SER A 349 -19.27 -4.35 -21.05
C SER A 349 -19.65 -2.89 -21.17
N LYS A 350 -19.04 -2.18 -22.12
CA LYS A 350 -19.14 -0.71 -22.23
C LYS A 350 -18.84 0.01 -20.91
N ALA A 351 -18.12 -0.64 -19.99
CA ALA A 351 -17.68 -0.05 -18.73
C ALA A 351 -16.31 0.60 -18.91
N ALA A 352 -16.13 1.80 -18.35
CA ALA A 352 -14.83 2.47 -18.38
C ALA A 352 -13.80 1.74 -17.50
N ARG A 353 -14.25 1.23 -16.35
CA ARG A 353 -13.54 0.27 -15.49
C ARG A 353 -14.40 -0.97 -15.28
N LEU A 354 -13.80 -2.15 -15.47
CA LEU A 354 -14.41 -3.43 -15.16
C LEU A 354 -13.62 -4.14 -14.06
N ILE A 355 -14.30 -4.58 -13.02
CA ILE A 355 -13.75 -5.42 -11.95
C ILE A 355 -14.29 -6.84 -12.16
N MET A 356 -13.47 -7.72 -12.74
CA MET A 356 -13.83 -9.11 -12.96
C MET A 356 -13.51 -9.94 -11.72
N VAL A 357 -14.53 -10.49 -11.05
CA VAL A 357 -14.40 -11.29 -9.83
C VAL A 357 -14.54 -12.77 -10.16
N LEU A 358 -13.51 -13.55 -9.82
CA LEU A 358 -13.44 -14.99 -10.05
C LEU A 358 -13.82 -15.73 -8.76
N LEU A 359 -14.97 -16.39 -8.75
CA LEU A 359 -15.43 -17.17 -7.60
C LEU A 359 -14.72 -18.53 -7.53
N ASP A 360 -14.51 -19.03 -6.32
CA ASP A 360 -13.90 -20.33 -6.03
C ASP A 360 -14.73 -21.18 -5.04
N THR A 361 -14.13 -22.25 -4.51
CA THR A 361 -14.79 -23.15 -3.55
C THR A 361 -15.29 -22.48 -2.28
N CYS A 362 -14.67 -21.38 -1.85
CA CYS A 362 -15.04 -20.68 -0.62
C CYS A 362 -16.42 -20.02 -0.74
N HIS A 363 -16.93 -19.87 -1.96
CA HIS A 363 -18.19 -19.19 -2.27
C HIS A 363 -19.33 -20.17 -2.57
N ASN A 364 -19.08 -21.48 -2.56
CA ASN A 364 -20.06 -22.51 -2.98
C ASN A 364 -21.38 -22.48 -2.20
N ASN A 365 -21.36 -22.04 -0.94
CA ASN A 365 -22.53 -22.04 -0.05
C ASN A 365 -23.16 -20.66 0.11
N ALA A 366 -22.63 -19.63 -0.57
CA ALA A 366 -23.11 -18.26 -0.47
C ALA A 366 -24.17 -17.99 -1.54
N SER A 367 -25.23 -17.26 -1.18
CA SER A 367 -26.17 -16.77 -2.20
C SER A 367 -25.53 -15.65 -3.01
N MET A 368 -26.07 -15.40 -4.20
CA MET A 368 -25.57 -14.31 -5.04
C MET A 368 -25.75 -12.95 -4.37
N ASP A 369 -26.85 -12.76 -3.65
CA ASP A 369 -27.14 -11.54 -2.91
C ASP A 369 -26.13 -11.34 -1.76
N ASP A 370 -25.74 -12.41 -1.07
CA ASP A 370 -24.70 -12.35 -0.03
C ASP A 370 -23.35 -11.94 -0.62
N ILE A 371 -22.99 -12.50 -1.79
CA ILE A 371 -21.74 -12.17 -2.49
C ILE A 371 -21.73 -10.71 -2.93
N GLN A 372 -22.82 -10.21 -3.53
CA GLN A 372 -22.90 -8.80 -3.95
C GLN A 372 -22.84 -7.86 -2.76
N LYS A 373 -23.52 -8.19 -1.65
CA LYS A 373 -23.51 -7.40 -0.42
C LYS A 373 -22.12 -7.33 0.21
N ASP A 374 -21.37 -8.44 0.22
CA ASP A 374 -20.00 -8.50 0.74
C ASP A 374 -19.00 -7.75 -0.18
N LEU A 375 -19.18 -7.84 -1.50
CA LEU A 375 -18.31 -7.19 -2.49
C LEU A 375 -18.52 -5.68 -2.59
N SER A 376 -19.76 -5.19 -2.45
CA SER A 376 -20.12 -3.78 -2.66
C SER A 376 -19.15 -2.77 -1.97
N PRO A 377 -18.91 -2.86 -0.64
CA PRO A 377 -17.99 -1.92 0.02
C PRO A 377 -16.52 -2.06 -0.41
N LEU A 378 -16.13 -3.21 -0.96
CA LEU A 378 -14.76 -3.45 -1.45
C LEU A 378 -14.56 -2.85 -2.84
N VAL A 379 -15.54 -2.98 -3.73
CA VAL A 379 -15.46 -2.45 -5.10
C VAL A 379 -15.70 -0.95 -5.18
N GLU A 380 -16.48 -0.38 -4.25
CA GLU A 380 -16.68 1.07 -4.13
C GLU A 380 -15.35 1.82 -3.91
N GLN A 381 -14.42 1.22 -3.17
CA GLN A 381 -13.08 1.77 -2.94
C GLN A 381 -12.22 1.79 -4.21
N LEU A 382 -12.60 1.03 -5.23
CA LEU A 382 -11.92 0.93 -6.52
C LEU A 382 -12.62 1.71 -7.62
N ALA A 383 -13.74 2.38 -7.33
CA ALA A 383 -14.44 3.17 -8.32
C ALA A 383 -13.65 4.44 -8.70
N PRO A 384 -13.61 4.82 -9.99
CA PRO A 384 -13.00 6.07 -10.41
C PRO A 384 -13.91 7.26 -10.06
N GLY A 385 -13.38 8.25 -9.36
CA GLY A 385 -14.06 9.50 -8.97
C GLY A 385 -15.22 9.34 -7.97
N LYS A 386 -15.55 10.44 -7.26
CA LYS A 386 -16.85 10.60 -6.58
C LYS A 386 -17.78 11.33 -7.55
N GLU A 387 -18.56 10.61 -8.35
CA GLU A 387 -19.71 11.26 -9.00
C GLU A 387 -20.88 11.30 -8.00
N ASP A 388 -21.37 12.51 -7.74
CA ASP A 388 -22.53 12.84 -6.89
C ASP A 388 -23.88 12.25 -7.38
N ASN A 389 -23.87 11.32 -8.33
CA ASN A 389 -25.09 10.83 -8.97
C ASN A 389 -25.73 9.61 -8.28
N GLY A 390 -25.16 9.09 -7.20
CA GLY A 390 -25.76 7.96 -6.46
C GLY A 390 -25.99 6.70 -7.31
N ALA A 391 -25.33 6.60 -8.47
CA ALA A 391 -25.46 5.46 -9.37
C ALA A 391 -24.73 4.26 -8.75
N GLN A 392 -25.49 3.23 -8.36
CA GLN A 392 -24.91 1.98 -7.86
C GLN A 392 -24.05 1.32 -8.94
N ILE A 393 -22.92 0.77 -8.54
CA ILE A 393 -22.04 0.00 -9.43
C ILE A 393 -22.80 -1.26 -9.86
N PRO A 394 -23.08 -1.46 -11.17
CA PRO A 394 -23.82 -2.61 -11.64
C PRO A 394 -23.01 -3.90 -11.48
N PHE A 395 -23.68 -4.95 -11.04
CA PHE A 395 -23.17 -6.31 -11.02
C PHE A 395 -23.70 -7.10 -12.20
N MET A 396 -22.78 -7.67 -12.98
CA MET A 396 -23.04 -8.54 -14.12
C MET A 396 -22.52 -9.94 -13.81
N MET A 397 -23.10 -10.96 -14.43
CA MET A 397 -22.75 -12.36 -14.20
C MET A 397 -22.52 -13.08 -15.52
N ALA A 398 -21.53 -13.97 -15.55
CA ALA A 398 -21.35 -14.88 -16.68
C ALA A 398 -22.46 -15.95 -16.67
N SER A 399 -23.53 -15.76 -17.45
CA SER A 399 -24.65 -16.69 -17.58
C SER A 399 -24.32 -17.93 -18.42
N ASP A 400 -24.84 -19.09 -18.04
CA ASP A 400 -24.86 -20.26 -18.93
C ASP A 400 -25.64 -19.89 -20.19
N GLY A 401 -24.97 -19.84 -21.35
CA GLY A 401 -25.66 -19.73 -22.63
C GLY A 401 -26.76 -20.79 -22.74
N ILE A 402 -27.87 -20.43 -23.37
CA ILE A 402 -29.09 -21.24 -23.45
C ILE A 402 -28.79 -22.72 -23.71
N LYS A 403 -29.28 -23.59 -22.81
CA LYS A 403 -29.24 -25.06 -22.90
C LYS A 403 -30.12 -25.62 -24.03
N GLN A 404 -29.90 -25.23 -25.28
CA GLN A 404 -30.44 -25.95 -26.43
C GLN A 404 -29.33 -26.28 -27.44
N ARG A 405 -28.60 -27.35 -27.13
CA ARG A 405 -27.88 -28.12 -28.14
C ARG A 405 -28.86 -29.07 -28.82
N ASN A 406 -29.37 -28.70 -30.00
CA ASN A 406 -29.89 -29.70 -30.93
C ASN A 406 -28.70 -30.32 -31.66
N ILE A 407 -28.23 -31.48 -31.16
CA ILE A 407 -27.19 -32.27 -31.83
C ILE A 407 -27.84 -32.95 -33.03
N ILE A 408 -27.47 -32.55 -34.26
CA ILE A 408 -28.06 -33.11 -35.48
C ILE A 408 -27.25 -34.32 -36.01
N HIS A 409 -25.97 -34.48 -35.68
CA HIS A 409 -25.25 -35.77 -35.71
C HIS A 409 -23.84 -35.63 -35.14
N GLN A 410 -23.26 -36.73 -34.66
CA GLN A 410 -21.90 -36.82 -34.09
C GLN A 410 -21.07 -37.78 -34.95
N PHE A 411 -19.98 -37.30 -35.55
CA PHE A 411 -18.95 -38.16 -36.14
C PHE A 411 -17.80 -38.35 -35.14
N TRP A 412 -17.23 -39.54 -35.15
CA TRP A 412 -16.04 -39.88 -34.37
C TRP A 412 -14.82 -39.56 -35.23
N GLU A 413 -13.85 -38.87 -34.62
CA GLU A 413 -12.54 -38.40 -35.12
C GLU A 413 -12.50 -36.95 -35.67
N ASP A 414 -11.95 -36.05 -34.81
CA ASP A 414 -11.52 -34.64 -34.94
C ASP A 414 -12.53 -33.51 -35.32
N PRO A 415 -12.50 -32.33 -34.64
CA PRO A 415 -13.56 -31.34 -34.76
C PRO A 415 -13.25 -30.26 -35.81
N LEU A 416 -13.75 -30.46 -37.03
CA LEU A 416 -14.03 -29.36 -37.98
C LEU A 416 -15.52 -29.41 -38.30
N LEU A 417 -16.26 -28.39 -37.84
CA LEU A 417 -17.69 -28.23 -38.11
C LEU A 417 -17.88 -27.56 -39.48
N ILE A 418 -18.35 -28.33 -40.46
CA ILE A 418 -18.83 -27.83 -41.75
C ILE A 418 -20.32 -28.14 -41.82
N GLU A 419 -21.16 -27.11 -41.96
CA GLU A 419 -22.61 -27.27 -42.17
C GLU A 419 -22.94 -27.02 -43.64
N LYS A 420 -23.65 -27.96 -44.28
CA LYS A 420 -24.11 -27.88 -45.67
C LYS A 420 -25.62 -27.76 -45.68
N ARG A 421 -26.16 -26.65 -46.21
CA ARG A 421 -27.56 -26.55 -46.65
C ARG A 421 -27.59 -26.05 -48.09
N SER A 422 -28.35 -26.75 -48.93
CA SER A 422 -28.64 -26.36 -50.33
C SER A 422 -27.44 -26.09 -51.25
N GLY A 423 -26.39 -26.92 -51.19
CA GLY A 423 -25.40 -27.03 -52.28
C GLY A 423 -24.16 -26.13 -52.19
N THR A 424 -23.92 -25.42 -51.08
CA THR A 424 -22.69 -24.64 -50.84
C THR A 424 -22.04 -25.02 -49.51
N CYS A 425 -20.69 -25.04 -49.47
CA CYS A 425 -19.89 -25.32 -48.26
C CYS A 425 -19.41 -24.01 -47.63
N SER A 426 -19.54 -23.86 -46.32
CA SER A 426 -19.17 -22.65 -45.56
C SER A 426 -18.09 -22.95 -44.51
N LEU A 427 -17.18 -22.00 -44.26
CA LEU A 427 -16.14 -22.02 -43.23
C LEU A 427 -16.48 -21.01 -42.12
N VAL A 428 -16.26 -21.34 -40.83
CA VAL A 428 -16.66 -20.53 -39.66
C VAL A 428 -15.44 -19.87 -39.00
N VAL A 429 -15.48 -18.56 -38.73
CA VAL A 429 -14.49 -17.83 -37.90
C VAL A 429 -15.18 -16.82 -36.96
N ALA A 430 -14.89 -16.97 -35.66
CA ALA A 430 -15.08 -16.08 -34.49
C ALA A 430 -16.51 -15.80 -33.92
N PRO A 431 -16.67 -15.71 -32.57
CA PRO A 431 -17.95 -15.38 -31.90
C PRO A 431 -18.17 -13.87 -31.73
N LEU A 432 -19.43 -13.43 -31.74
CA LEU A 432 -19.89 -12.07 -31.45
C LEU A 432 -20.71 -12.04 -30.14
N ALA A 433 -20.48 -11.01 -29.31
CA ALA A 433 -21.21 -10.80 -28.06
C ALA A 433 -22.47 -9.94 -28.30
N LEU A 434 -23.63 -10.38 -27.84
CA LEU A 434 -24.89 -9.62 -27.84
C LEU A 434 -25.40 -9.44 -26.40
N TRP A 435 -25.78 -8.21 -26.08
CA TRP A 435 -26.18 -7.81 -24.73
C TRP A 435 -27.69 -7.96 -24.52
N ASP A 436 -28.13 -8.66 -23.48
CA ASP A 436 -29.54 -8.72 -23.07
C ASP A 436 -29.89 -7.47 -22.23
N PRO A 437 -30.96 -6.73 -22.54
CA PRO A 437 -31.44 -5.60 -21.73
C PRO A 437 -31.69 -5.90 -20.24
N ASN A 438 -31.71 -7.17 -19.80
CA ASN A 438 -31.78 -7.58 -18.39
C ASN A 438 -30.42 -7.80 -17.69
N GLY A 439 -29.29 -7.43 -18.32
CA GLY A 439 -27.96 -7.44 -17.68
C GLY A 439 -27.13 -8.72 -17.88
N GLY A 440 -27.54 -9.60 -18.80
CA GLY A 440 -26.78 -10.77 -19.22
C GLY A 440 -25.95 -10.51 -20.49
N LEU A 441 -24.75 -11.10 -20.54
CA LEU A 441 -23.93 -11.19 -21.75
C LEU A 441 -24.24 -12.52 -22.45
N ASP A 442 -24.86 -12.47 -23.63
CA ASP A 442 -25.16 -13.65 -24.44
C ASP A 442 -24.22 -13.69 -25.66
N PHE A 443 -23.68 -14.85 -26.01
CA PHE A 443 -22.80 -14.99 -27.17
C PHE A 443 -23.54 -15.81 -28.24
N GLY A 444 -24.05 -15.10 -29.26
CA GLY A 444 -24.62 -15.70 -30.46
C GLY A 444 -23.57 -15.79 -31.57
N THR A 445 -23.53 -16.90 -32.29
CA THR A 445 -22.71 -17.04 -33.51
C THR A 445 -23.48 -16.40 -34.66
N GLU A 446 -23.03 -15.25 -35.18
CA GLU A 446 -23.57 -14.69 -36.43
C GLU A 446 -22.76 -15.22 -37.62
N VAL A 447 -23.45 -15.75 -38.63
CA VAL A 447 -22.86 -16.38 -39.82
C VAL A 447 -22.69 -15.31 -40.89
N SER A 448 -21.46 -14.85 -41.14
CA SER A 448 -21.16 -14.02 -42.31
C SER A 448 -20.91 -14.91 -43.55
N VAL A 449 -21.80 -14.80 -44.54
CA VAL A 449 -21.71 -15.51 -45.83
C VAL A 449 -20.61 -14.88 -46.69
N ILE A 450 -19.59 -15.65 -47.06
CA ILE A 450 -18.65 -15.27 -48.13
C ILE A 450 -19.02 -16.12 -49.36
N ASP A 451 -19.62 -15.49 -50.37
CA ASP A 451 -19.90 -16.14 -51.65
C ASP A 451 -18.61 -16.29 -52.46
N GLY A 452 -18.30 -17.49 -52.97
CA GLY A 452 -17.18 -17.61 -53.92
C GLY A 452 -16.60 -18.98 -54.31
N PHE A 453 -17.10 -20.13 -53.87
CA PHE A 453 -16.48 -21.43 -54.23
C PHE A 453 -17.49 -22.44 -54.79
N SER A 454 -17.19 -22.98 -55.98
CA SER A 454 -18.12 -23.78 -56.78
C SER A 454 -17.88 -25.30 -56.74
N SER A 455 -16.89 -25.82 -56.02
CA SER A 455 -16.69 -27.27 -55.92
C SER A 455 -15.99 -27.74 -54.65
N GLU A 456 -16.25 -29.01 -54.28
CA GLU A 456 -15.70 -29.69 -53.09
C GLU A 456 -14.18 -29.98 -53.22
N ASP A 457 -13.63 -29.89 -54.44
CA ASP A 457 -12.21 -30.07 -54.73
C ASP A 457 -11.38 -28.80 -54.43
N ASP A 458 -11.98 -27.61 -54.45
CA ASP A 458 -11.30 -26.34 -54.10
C ASP A 458 -10.96 -26.26 -52.60
N LEU A 459 -11.73 -26.95 -51.75
CA LEU A 459 -11.51 -27.02 -50.29
C LEU A 459 -10.36 -27.96 -49.90
N LYS A 460 -10.08 -29.00 -50.70
CA LYS A 460 -8.96 -29.93 -50.44
C LYS A 460 -7.59 -29.33 -50.78
N ALA A 461 -7.55 -28.31 -51.64
CA ALA A 461 -6.31 -27.61 -51.96
C ALA A 461 -5.81 -26.71 -50.81
N LEU A 462 -6.70 -26.24 -49.92
CA LEU A 462 -6.37 -25.40 -48.75
C LEU A 462 -5.85 -26.19 -47.54
N GLN A 463 -6.04 -27.50 -47.47
CA GLN A 463 -5.50 -28.35 -46.39
C GLN A 463 -4.06 -28.82 -46.63
N ASN A 464 -3.52 -28.66 -47.84
CA ASN A 464 -2.16 -29.08 -48.21
C ASN A 464 -1.23 -27.89 -48.60
N GLY A 465 -1.59 -26.66 -48.21
CA GLY A 465 -0.80 -25.45 -48.44
C GLY A 465 -0.25 -24.86 -47.15
#